data_AF-A0A3Q7J8Y1-F1
#
_entry.id   AF-A0A3Q7J8Y1-F1
#
_cell.length_a   1.000
_cell.length_b   1.000
_cell.length_c   1.000
_cell.angle_alpha   90.00
_cell.angle_beta   90.00
_cell.angle_gamma   90.00
#
_symmetry.space_group_name_H-M   'P 1'
#
loop_
_entity.id
_entity.type
_entity.pdbx_description
1 polymer ?
#
loop_
_entity_poly.entity_id
_entity_poly.type
_entity_poly.pdbx_seq_one_letter_code
_entity_poly.pdbx_strand_id
1 'polypeptide(L)'
;VIYIISQNNYQTLQTTNSWIFEPEYPGKSRIFDGWTGNPFEQSVIIGNPYTLKLIHQVDDKIHGCSSGHYALVTQQPLRGRAKQGGQRVGEMEVWALEGFGVAHILQEMLTYKSNHIRARQEVLGTSQPTN
;
A
#
# COMPACT_ATOMS: atom_id res chain seq x y z
N VAL A 1 -40.05 12.52 -9.03
CA VAL A 1 -38.71 13.00 -9.47
C VAL A 1 -38.79 14.39 -10.09
N ILE A 2 -39.54 14.60 -11.18
CA ILE A 2 -39.70 15.92 -11.84
C ILE A 2 -40.20 17.02 -10.88
N TYR A 3 -41.16 16.69 -10.01
CA TYR A 3 -41.70 17.63 -9.02
C TYR A 3 -40.64 18.11 -8.00
N ILE A 4 -39.76 17.21 -7.54
CA ILE A 4 -38.71 17.54 -6.55
C ILE A 4 -37.67 18.48 -7.18
N ILE A 5 -37.27 18.21 -8.43
CA ILE A 5 -36.35 19.06 -9.18
C ILE A 5 -36.94 20.46 -9.38
N SER A 6 -38.24 20.55 -9.68
CA SER A 6 -38.94 21.83 -9.84
C SER A 6 -38.99 22.63 -8.53
N GLN A 7 -39.36 22.01 -7.40
CA GLN A 7 -39.42 22.69 -6.09
C GLN A 7 -38.05 23.19 -5.63
N ASN A 8 -36.99 22.41 -5.84
CA ASN A 8 -35.63 22.82 -5.48
C ASN A 8 -35.13 24.00 -6.35
N ASN A 9 -35.45 24.01 -7.65
CA ASN A 9 -35.18 25.17 -8.52
C ASN A 9 -35.85 26.45 -7.98
N TYR A 10 -37.13 26.38 -7.58
CA TYR A 10 -37.82 27.55 -7.01
C TYR A 10 -37.17 28.06 -5.72
N GLN A 11 -36.66 27.17 -4.86
CA GLN A 11 -35.95 27.55 -3.63
C GLN A 11 -34.59 28.23 -3.90
N THR A 12 -33.92 27.85 -4.99
CA THR A 12 -32.63 28.46 -5.39
C THR A 12 -32.80 29.87 -5.93
N LEU A 13 -33.92 30.16 -6.60
CA LEU A 13 -34.29 31.51 -7.00
C LEU A 13 -34.62 32.42 -5.80
N GLN A 14 -34.98 31.84 -4.65
CA GLN A 14 -35.26 32.57 -3.41
C GLN A 14 -34.02 32.75 -2.51
N THR A 15 -32.97 31.97 -2.73
CA THR A 15 -31.72 32.06 -1.96
C THR A 15 -30.65 32.80 -2.75
N THR A 16 -29.82 33.60 -2.08
CA THR A 16 -28.73 34.37 -2.71
C THR A 16 -27.52 33.53 -3.13
N ASN A 17 -27.57 32.21 -2.90
CA ASN A 17 -26.44 31.30 -3.07
C ASN A 17 -26.58 30.49 -4.35
N SER A 18 -26.14 31.04 -5.48
CA SER A 18 -26.19 30.39 -6.80
C SER A 18 -25.38 29.09 -6.90
N TRP A 19 -24.39 28.89 -6.03
CA TRP A 19 -23.51 27.71 -6.04
C TRP A 19 -24.16 26.43 -5.46
N ILE A 20 -25.32 26.55 -4.79
CA ILE A 20 -25.97 25.42 -4.10
C ILE A 20 -26.65 24.46 -5.09
N PHE A 21 -27.14 24.95 -6.23
CA PHE A 21 -27.88 24.14 -7.19
C PHE A 21 -27.57 24.58 -8.63
N GLU A 22 -27.18 23.62 -9.46
CA GLU A 22 -26.90 23.85 -10.87
C GLU A 22 -28.10 23.35 -11.70
N PRO A 23 -28.86 24.23 -12.36
CA PRO A 23 -30.07 23.85 -13.10
C PRO A 23 -29.78 22.93 -14.29
N GLU A 24 -28.58 23.05 -14.89
CA GLU A 24 -28.10 22.19 -15.97
C GLU A 24 -27.75 20.77 -15.49
N TYR A 25 -27.48 20.60 -14.18
CA TYR A 25 -27.03 19.34 -13.59
C TYR A 25 -27.78 19.04 -12.27
N PRO A 26 -29.07 18.67 -12.33
CA PRO A 26 -29.89 18.44 -11.14
C PRO A 26 -29.30 17.33 -10.27
N GLY A 27 -29.20 17.59 -8.95
CA GLY A 27 -28.65 16.66 -7.97
C GLY A 27 -27.12 16.66 -7.87
N LYS A 28 -26.45 17.58 -8.58
CA LYS A 28 -25.02 17.84 -8.45
C LYS A 28 -24.80 19.26 -7.91
N SER A 29 -23.66 19.48 -7.29
CA SER A 29 -23.25 20.78 -6.76
C SER A 29 -21.89 21.18 -7.34
N ARG A 30 -21.66 22.49 -7.40
CA ARG A 30 -20.37 23.04 -7.84
C ARG A 30 -19.36 22.96 -6.69
N ILE A 31 -18.22 22.34 -6.95
CA ILE A 31 -17.11 22.24 -5.99
C ILE A 31 -15.99 23.18 -6.45
N PHE A 32 -15.25 23.72 -5.49
CA PHE A 32 -14.06 24.53 -5.73
C PHE A 32 -12.83 23.71 -5.35
N ASP A 33 -11.78 23.81 -6.17
CA ASP A 33 -10.49 23.21 -5.86
C ASP A 33 -9.89 23.90 -4.62
N GLY A 34 -9.51 23.10 -3.63
CA GLY A 34 -8.93 23.59 -2.38
C GLY A 34 -7.51 24.15 -2.53
N TRP A 35 -6.81 23.85 -3.62
CA TRP A 35 -5.49 24.40 -3.90
C TRP A 35 -5.54 25.72 -4.67
N THR A 36 -6.26 25.76 -5.80
CA THR A 36 -6.32 26.95 -6.66
C THR A 36 -7.46 27.92 -6.34
N GLY A 37 -8.51 27.46 -5.66
CA GLY A 37 -9.74 28.23 -5.42
C GLY A 37 -10.66 28.35 -6.65
N ASN A 38 -10.28 27.79 -7.79
CA ASN A 38 -11.09 27.80 -9.00
C ASN A 38 -12.20 26.74 -8.94
N PRO A 39 -13.37 26.98 -9.57
CA PRO A 39 -14.40 25.95 -9.68
C PRO A 39 -13.97 24.80 -10.60
N PHE A 40 -14.38 23.58 -10.27
CA PHE A 40 -14.27 22.45 -11.21
C PHE A 40 -15.12 22.71 -12.46
N GLU A 41 -14.66 22.23 -13.62
CA GLU A 41 -15.38 22.36 -14.90
C GLU A 41 -16.72 21.63 -14.90
N GLN A 42 -16.79 20.48 -14.21
CA GLN A 42 -17.99 19.65 -14.13
C GLN A 42 -18.52 19.63 -12.68
N SER A 43 -19.84 19.72 -12.53
CA SER A 43 -20.51 19.52 -11.26
C SER A 43 -20.39 18.08 -10.75
N VAL A 44 -20.33 17.93 -9.43
CA VAL A 44 -20.06 16.65 -8.75
C VAL A 44 -21.21 16.31 -7.80
N ILE A 45 -21.50 15.01 -7.63
CA ILE A 45 -22.50 14.54 -6.65
C ILE A 45 -21.83 14.52 -5.27
N ILE A 46 -22.44 15.22 -4.33
CA ILE A 46 -22.04 15.21 -2.92
C ILE A 46 -23.14 14.50 -2.13
N GLY A 47 -22.76 13.60 -1.24
CA GLY A 47 -23.69 12.92 -0.35
C GLY A 47 -22.99 12.50 0.92
N ASN A 48 -23.77 11.92 1.85
CA ASN A 48 -23.26 11.37 3.09
C ASN A 48 -23.22 9.84 2.98
N PRO A 49 -22.16 9.26 2.39
CA PRO A 49 -22.02 7.81 2.33
C PRO A 49 -21.71 7.25 3.71
N TYR A 50 -22.25 6.08 4.02
CA TYR A 50 -21.84 5.31 5.20
C TYR A 50 -20.57 4.52 4.87
N THR A 51 -19.43 4.98 5.38
CA THR A 51 -18.11 4.36 5.13
C THR A 51 -17.65 3.59 6.36
N LEU A 52 -17.28 2.31 6.17
CA LEU A 52 -16.80 1.44 7.24
C LEU A 52 -15.27 1.32 7.22
N LYS A 53 -14.64 1.37 8.40
CA LYS A 53 -13.22 1.07 8.58
C LYS A 53 -13.04 -0.40 8.99
N LEU A 54 -12.32 -1.17 8.18
CA LEU A 54 -11.99 -2.56 8.49
C LEU A 54 -10.83 -2.64 9.51
N ILE A 55 -10.76 -3.75 10.24
CA ILE A 55 -9.72 -3.97 11.26
C ILE A 55 -8.32 -4.18 10.67
N HIS A 56 -8.20 -4.49 9.38
CA HIS A 56 -6.92 -4.84 8.76
C HIS A 56 -6.09 -3.61 8.42
N GLN A 57 -5.37 -3.08 9.41
CA GLN A 57 -4.52 -1.90 9.24
C GLN A 57 -3.14 -2.26 8.65
N VAL A 58 -2.52 -1.28 7.99
CA VAL A 58 -1.18 -1.42 7.39
C VAL A 58 -0.11 -1.56 8.47
N ASP A 59 -0.27 -0.87 9.59
CA ASP A 59 0.65 -0.91 10.74
C ASP A 59 0.83 -2.34 11.28
N ASP A 60 -0.21 -3.18 11.16
CA ASP A 60 -0.19 -4.59 11.54
C ASP A 60 0.46 -5.51 10.49
N LYS A 61 0.78 -4.98 9.30
CA LYS A 61 1.28 -5.76 8.16
C LYS A 61 2.72 -5.42 7.80
N ILE A 62 3.21 -4.22 8.12
CA ILE A 62 4.60 -3.84 7.84
C ILE A 62 5.55 -4.70 8.69
N HIS A 63 6.47 -5.39 8.02
CA HIS A 63 7.47 -6.24 8.63
C HIS A 63 8.77 -6.17 7.83
N GLY A 64 9.89 -6.02 8.54
CA GLY A 64 11.23 -6.03 7.99
C GLY A 64 12.16 -6.83 8.89
N CYS A 65 13.11 -7.53 8.28
CA CYS A 65 14.12 -8.32 8.99
C CYS A 65 15.49 -8.07 8.37
N SER A 66 16.48 -7.75 9.21
CA SER A 66 17.89 -7.66 8.83
C SER A 66 18.62 -8.98 9.12
N SER A 67 18.59 -9.43 10.37
CA SER A 67 19.09 -10.71 10.85
C SER A 67 18.19 -11.23 11.96
N GLY A 68 17.95 -12.54 12.01
CA GLY A 68 17.10 -13.15 13.02
C GLY A 68 17.54 -14.57 13.36
N HIS A 69 16.68 -15.29 14.07
CA HIS A 69 16.91 -16.68 14.43
C HIS A 69 16.74 -17.60 13.20
N TYR A 70 17.46 -18.73 13.22
CA TYR A 70 17.48 -19.72 12.14
C TYR A 70 16.90 -21.05 12.61
N ALA A 71 16.35 -21.81 11.67
CA ALA A 71 15.87 -23.16 11.94
C ALA A 71 17.04 -24.09 12.24
N LEU A 72 16.90 -24.97 13.25
CA LEU A 72 17.96 -25.89 13.67
C LEU A 72 18.41 -26.84 12.54
N VAL A 73 17.46 -27.35 11.76
CA VAL A 73 17.75 -28.36 10.72
C VAL A 73 18.17 -27.69 9.41
N THR A 74 17.33 -26.82 8.84
CA THR A 74 17.56 -26.26 7.50
C THR A 74 18.50 -25.06 7.50
N GLN A 75 18.78 -24.47 8.67
CA GLN A 75 19.59 -23.27 8.82
C GLN A 75 19.08 -22.06 8.00
N GLN A 76 17.80 -22.11 7.60
CA GLN A 76 17.08 -21.02 6.95
C GLN A 76 16.46 -20.07 7.98
N PRO A 77 16.24 -18.78 7.64
CA PRO A 77 15.56 -17.85 8.54
C PRO A 77 14.19 -18.39 8.93
N LEU A 78 13.78 -18.15 10.18
CA LEU A 78 12.46 -18.58 10.63
C LEU A 78 11.34 -17.89 9.84
N ARG A 79 10.15 -18.50 9.86
CA ARG A 79 8.94 -17.93 9.25
C ARG A 79 8.16 -17.11 10.27
N GLY A 80 7.53 -16.03 9.80
CA GLY A 80 6.47 -15.30 10.51
C GLY A 80 6.97 -14.05 11.23
N ARG A 81 6.10 -13.02 11.24
CA ARG A 81 6.39 -11.69 11.82
C ARG A 81 6.80 -11.75 13.29
N ALA A 82 6.11 -12.56 14.09
CA ALA A 82 6.37 -12.69 15.53
C ALA A 82 7.78 -13.19 15.87
N LYS A 83 8.44 -13.89 14.93
CA LYS A 83 9.80 -14.43 15.11
C LYS A 83 10.86 -13.63 14.37
N GLN A 84 10.52 -12.41 13.94
CA GLN A 84 11.34 -11.61 13.03
C GLN A 84 11.75 -12.43 11.80
N GLY A 85 10.79 -13.19 11.26
CA GLY A 85 11.08 -14.15 10.20
C GLY A 85 11.46 -13.49 8.87
N GLY A 86 12.19 -14.25 8.05
CA GLY A 86 12.52 -13.85 6.68
C GLY A 86 11.33 -14.02 5.73
N GLN A 87 11.41 -13.34 4.59
CA GLN A 87 10.48 -13.53 3.49
C GLN A 87 10.83 -14.79 2.70
N ARG A 88 9.83 -15.55 2.27
CA ARG A 88 10.04 -16.69 1.38
C ARG A 88 10.31 -16.16 -0.03
N VAL A 89 11.41 -16.62 -0.61
CA VAL A 89 11.67 -16.58 -2.06
C VAL A 89 11.45 -18.00 -2.58
N GLY A 90 10.39 -18.19 -3.33
CA GLY A 90 10.05 -19.47 -3.94
C GLY A 90 10.59 -19.62 -5.35
N GLU A 91 10.22 -20.72 -6.00
CA GLU A 91 10.66 -21.07 -7.34
C GLU A 91 10.25 -20.02 -8.38
N MET A 92 9.06 -19.43 -8.25
CA MET A 92 8.58 -18.41 -9.18
C MET A 92 9.40 -17.12 -9.08
N GLU A 93 9.80 -16.72 -7.87
CA GLU A 93 10.67 -15.55 -7.68
C GLU A 93 12.10 -15.83 -8.15
N VAL A 94 12.58 -17.07 -8.02
CA VAL A 94 13.86 -17.50 -8.59
C VAL A 94 13.81 -17.41 -10.11
N TRP A 95 12.77 -17.93 -10.76
CA TRP A 95 12.61 -17.82 -12.22
C TRP A 95 12.58 -16.37 -12.71
N ALA A 96 11.95 -15.48 -11.94
CA ALA A 96 11.97 -14.05 -12.25
C ALA A 96 13.41 -13.51 -12.26
N LEU A 97 14.20 -13.81 -11.23
CA LEU A 97 15.61 -13.37 -11.14
C LEU A 97 16.49 -13.98 -12.24
N GLU A 98 16.27 -15.25 -12.57
CA GLU A 98 16.96 -15.94 -13.67
C GLU A 98 16.62 -15.30 -15.02
N GLY A 99 15.35 -14.97 -15.27
CA GLY A 99 14.90 -14.31 -16.49
C GLY A 99 15.49 -12.91 -16.71
N PHE A 100 15.78 -12.18 -15.62
CA PHE A 100 16.50 -10.91 -15.68
C PHE A 100 18.04 -11.07 -15.81
N GLY A 101 18.56 -12.30 -15.72
CA GLY A 101 20.00 -12.57 -15.80
C GLY A 101 20.80 -12.09 -14.59
N VAL A 102 20.16 -11.92 -13.42
CA VAL A 102 20.82 -11.35 -12.23
C VAL A 102 21.48 -12.44 -11.38
N ALA A 103 22.54 -13.03 -11.93
CA ALA A 103 23.22 -14.18 -11.32
C ALA A 103 23.75 -13.89 -9.90
N HIS A 104 24.33 -12.71 -9.67
CA HIS A 104 24.87 -12.35 -8.36
C HIS A 104 23.77 -12.22 -7.31
N ILE A 105 22.69 -11.47 -7.56
CA ILE A 105 21.58 -11.34 -6.60
C ILE A 105 20.95 -12.70 -6.29
N LEU A 106 20.75 -13.53 -7.32
CA LEU A 106 20.24 -14.89 -7.11
C LEU A 106 21.16 -15.70 -6.20
N GLN A 107 22.47 -15.64 -6.43
CA GLN A 107 23.46 -16.28 -5.57
C GLN A 107 23.39 -15.74 -4.13
N GLU A 108 23.27 -14.43 -3.93
CA GLU A 108 23.14 -13.84 -2.59
C GLU A 108 21.92 -14.38 -1.84
N MET A 109 20.77 -14.42 -2.53
CA MET A 109 19.50 -14.89 -1.96
C MET A 109 19.55 -16.38 -1.59
N LEU A 110 20.25 -17.19 -2.39
CA LEU A 110 20.36 -18.64 -2.20
C LEU A 110 21.50 -19.07 -1.26
N THR A 111 22.42 -18.17 -0.90
CA THR A 111 23.59 -18.52 -0.07
C THR A 111 23.57 -17.83 1.29
N TYR A 112 24.28 -16.71 1.45
CA TYR A 112 24.52 -16.10 2.76
C TYR A 112 23.27 -15.42 3.35
N LYS A 113 22.26 -15.08 2.55
CA LYS A 113 20.95 -14.63 3.04
C LYS A 113 20.01 -15.79 3.45
N SER A 114 20.29 -17.03 3.04
CA SER A 114 19.42 -18.20 3.30
C SER A 114 20.03 -19.20 4.30
N ASN A 115 21.01 -20.01 3.93
CA ASN A 115 21.49 -21.16 4.73
C ASN A 115 23.01 -21.36 4.72
N HIS A 116 23.78 -20.57 3.96
CA HIS A 116 25.23 -20.74 3.90
C HIS A 116 25.92 -20.05 5.09
N ILE A 117 26.10 -20.78 6.20
CA ILE A 117 26.56 -20.25 7.49
C ILE A 117 27.92 -19.55 7.41
N ARG A 118 28.92 -20.16 6.76
CA ARG A 118 30.29 -19.61 6.69
C ARG A 118 30.33 -18.25 6.00
N ALA A 119 29.83 -18.21 4.75
CA ALA A 119 29.70 -16.96 3.99
C ALA A 119 28.88 -15.89 4.73
N ARG A 120 27.84 -16.27 5.48
CA ARG A 120 27.10 -15.30 6.30
C ARG A 120 27.93 -14.73 7.44
N GLN A 121 28.70 -15.56 8.15
CA GLN A 121 29.56 -15.10 9.24
C GLN A 121 30.66 -14.16 8.74
N GLU A 122 31.21 -14.44 7.56
CA GLU A 122 32.17 -13.56 6.88
C GLU A 122 31.54 -12.19 6.57
N VAL A 123 30.32 -12.17 6.00
CA VAL A 123 29.60 -10.92 5.68
C VAL A 123 29.22 -10.13 6.93
N LEU A 124 28.84 -10.80 8.02
CA LEU A 124 28.48 -10.16 9.29
C LEU A 124 29.71 -9.77 10.13
N GLY A 125 30.93 -10.07 9.69
CA GLY A 125 32.16 -9.79 10.42
C GLY A 125 32.27 -10.57 11.74
N THR A 126 31.56 -11.69 11.88
CA THR A 126 31.58 -12.54 13.09
C THR A 126 32.58 -13.70 12.98
N SER A 127 33.59 -13.56 12.12
CA SER A 127 34.74 -14.46 12.14
C SER A 127 35.39 -14.39 13.52
N GLN A 128 35.21 -15.45 14.31
CA GLN A 128 35.96 -15.66 15.55
C GLN A 128 37.46 -15.53 15.23
N PRO A 129 38.28 -14.91 16.09
CA PRO A 129 39.72 -15.02 15.95
C PRO A 129 40.04 -16.51 16.02
N THR A 130 40.59 -17.05 14.95
CA THR A 130 41.16 -18.39 14.97
C THR A 130 42.39 -18.32 15.87
N ASN A 131 42.37 -19.09 16.96
CA ASN A 131 43.57 -19.36 17.78
C ASN A 131 44.62 -20.10 16.96
#